data_AF-A0A955WFF7-F1
#
_entry.id   AF-A0A955WFF7-F1
#
_cell.length_a   1.000
_cell.length_b   1.000
_cell.length_c   1.000
_cell.angle_alpha   90.00
_cell.angle_beta   90.00
_cell.angle_gamma   90.00
#
_symmetry.space_group_name_H-M   'P 1'
#
loop_
_entity.id
_entity.type
_entity.pdbx_description
1 polymer ?
#
loop_
_entity_poly.entity_id
_entity_poly.type
_entity_poly.pdbx_seq_one_letter_code
_entity_poly.pdbx_strand_id
1 'polypeptide(L)'
;MTLAFTLASALCASPAAAEPTEAPSAPVRTTWDANLDGGLGFHQNDQWITLGFGRLRAGVLHITEPWYLSAGTTIEVLAEAPVAFGLQAEAMHLYSGFWFQAGAMLDLDAEPGAMAALGWSLLGLEVQGRALTDAHEVTLIAKLRVPLRIIWLACCE
;
A
#
# COMPACT_ATOMS: atom_id res chain seq x y z
N MET A 1 -62.88 61.88 3.52
CA MET A 1 -61.50 61.73 4.04
C MET A 1 -61.14 60.26 3.87
N THR A 2 -60.48 59.92 2.77
CA THR A 2 -60.34 58.53 2.28
C THR A 2 -58.86 58.15 2.31
N LEU A 3 -58.50 57.21 3.18
CA LEU A 3 -57.13 56.70 3.34
C LEU A 3 -56.91 55.58 2.32
N ALA A 4 -55.99 55.79 1.38
CA ALA A 4 -55.53 54.77 0.45
C ALA A 4 -54.39 53.96 1.11
N PHE A 5 -54.59 52.65 1.26
CA PHE A 5 -53.57 51.70 1.70
C PHE A 5 -52.79 51.22 0.47
N THR A 6 -51.51 51.56 0.38
CA THR A 6 -50.61 51.05 -0.67
C THR A 6 -49.89 49.80 -0.14
N LEU A 7 -50.27 48.63 -0.65
CA LEU A 7 -49.56 47.37 -0.41
C LEU A 7 -48.28 47.35 -1.26
N ALA A 8 -47.13 47.50 -0.60
CA ALA A 8 -45.83 47.24 -1.21
C ALA A 8 -45.59 45.72 -1.23
N SER A 9 -45.72 45.11 -2.42
CA SER A 9 -45.30 43.73 -2.64
C SER A 9 -43.78 43.64 -2.61
N ALA A 10 -43.24 43.11 -1.52
CA ALA A 10 -41.83 42.75 -1.43
C ALA A 10 -41.58 41.56 -2.38
N LEU A 11 -40.94 41.85 -3.52
CA LEU A 11 -40.35 40.86 -4.40
C LEU A 11 -39.21 40.16 -3.63
N CYS A 12 -39.48 38.96 -3.10
CA CYS A 12 -38.43 38.04 -2.70
C CYS A 12 -37.62 37.68 -3.95
N ALA A 13 -36.44 38.28 -4.10
CA ALA A 13 -35.46 37.81 -5.05
C ALA A 13 -35.12 36.35 -4.70
N SER A 14 -35.43 35.42 -5.60
CA SER A 14 -35.01 34.03 -5.49
C SER A 14 -33.48 34.04 -5.39
N PRO A 15 -32.86 33.41 -4.37
CA PRO A 15 -31.41 33.29 -4.34
C PRO A 15 -30.96 32.62 -5.64
N ALA A 16 -30.05 33.27 -6.35
CA ALA A 16 -29.44 32.69 -7.53
C ALA A 16 -28.86 31.33 -7.11
N ALA A 17 -29.22 30.27 -7.84
CA ALA A 17 -28.66 28.95 -7.62
C ALA A 17 -27.14 29.07 -7.68
N ALA A 18 -26.46 28.83 -6.55
CA ALA A 18 -25.02 28.80 -6.51
C ALA A 18 -24.55 27.76 -7.54
N GLU A 19 -23.68 28.17 -8.46
CA GLU A 19 -23.08 27.25 -9.41
C GLU A 19 -22.38 26.13 -8.63
N PRO A 20 -22.47 24.87 -9.07
CA PRO A 20 -21.77 23.77 -8.43
C PRO A 20 -20.27 24.06 -8.47
N THR A 21 -19.69 24.42 -7.32
CA THR A 21 -18.25 24.59 -7.15
C THR A 21 -17.59 23.26 -7.50
N GLU A 22 -16.87 23.24 -8.62
CA GLU A 22 -16.08 22.09 -9.04
C GLU A 22 -15.13 21.73 -7.89
N ALA A 23 -15.31 20.54 -7.32
CA ALA A 23 -14.46 20.09 -6.21
C ALA A 23 -13.02 20.05 -6.71
N PRO A 24 -12.05 20.62 -5.99
CA PRO A 24 -10.65 20.62 -6.42
C PRO A 24 -10.22 19.18 -6.70
N SER A 25 -9.69 18.94 -7.90
CA SER A 25 -9.14 17.64 -8.29
C SER A 25 -8.02 17.26 -7.33
N ALA A 26 -8.02 16.02 -6.81
CA ALA A 26 -6.99 15.56 -5.91
C ALA A 26 -5.58 15.68 -6.54
N PRO A 27 -4.57 16.15 -5.79
CA PRO A 27 -3.24 16.34 -6.32
C PRO A 27 -2.59 15.00 -6.70
N VAL A 28 -2.13 14.88 -7.94
CA VAL A 28 -1.34 13.73 -8.42
C VAL A 28 0.14 14.01 -8.15
N ARG A 29 0.84 13.07 -7.49
CA ARG A 29 2.28 13.21 -7.20
C ARG A 29 3.02 11.91 -7.45
N THR A 30 4.16 11.99 -8.16
CA THR A 30 5.10 10.87 -8.31
C THR A 30 6.36 11.16 -7.50
N THR A 31 6.83 10.18 -6.74
CA THR A 31 8.00 10.28 -5.86
C THR A 31 8.65 8.90 -5.66
N TRP A 32 9.57 8.78 -4.71
CA TRP A 32 10.17 7.51 -4.32
C TRP A 32 9.55 6.95 -3.05
N ASP A 33 9.72 5.65 -2.85
CA ASP A 33 9.27 4.94 -1.65
C ASP A 33 10.33 3.92 -1.20
N ALA A 34 10.39 3.69 0.11
CA ALA A 34 11.19 2.63 0.70
C ALA A 34 10.45 2.01 1.90
N ASN A 35 10.44 0.69 1.98
CA ASN A 35 9.84 -0.06 3.09
C ASN A 35 10.81 -1.11 3.61
N LEU A 36 10.80 -1.29 4.92
CA LEU A 36 11.38 -2.46 5.58
C LEU A 36 10.24 -3.36 6.06
N ASP A 37 10.21 -4.57 5.54
CA ASP A 37 9.28 -5.62 5.92
C ASP A 37 10.02 -6.65 6.77
N GLY A 38 9.34 -7.25 7.74
CA GLY A 38 9.82 -8.42 8.44
C GLY A 38 8.68 -9.23 9.02
N GLY A 39 8.93 -10.48 9.38
CA GLY A 39 7.87 -11.33 9.88
C GLY A 39 8.31 -12.71 10.31
N LEU A 40 7.34 -13.43 10.88
CA LEU A 40 7.47 -14.80 11.30
C LEU A 40 6.41 -15.62 10.59
N GLY A 41 6.81 -16.77 10.05
CA GLY A 41 5.93 -17.62 9.28
C GLY A 41 6.19 -19.09 9.49
N PHE A 42 5.38 -19.88 8.81
CA PHE A 42 5.47 -21.33 8.78
C PHE A 42 5.45 -21.76 7.32
N HIS A 43 6.35 -22.67 6.96
CA HIS A 43 6.32 -23.32 5.65
C HIS A 43 5.63 -24.68 5.75
N GLN A 44 4.95 -25.07 4.67
CA GLN A 44 4.29 -26.37 4.57
C GLN A 44 5.33 -27.45 4.20
N ASN A 45 5.99 -28.01 5.21
CA ASN A 45 6.71 -29.30 5.12
C ASN A 45 6.13 -30.27 6.18
N ASP A 46 6.71 -31.46 6.32
CA ASP A 46 6.32 -32.46 7.34
C ASP A 46 6.43 -31.95 8.80
N GLN A 47 6.97 -30.75 9.02
CA GLN A 47 7.04 -30.07 10.32
C GLN A 47 6.77 -28.57 10.20
N TRP A 48 6.06 -28.00 11.17
CA TRP A 48 5.83 -26.55 11.28
C TRP A 48 7.07 -25.87 11.86
N ILE A 49 8.03 -25.53 11.01
CA ILE A 49 9.23 -24.78 11.41
C ILE A 49 8.93 -23.28 11.36
N THR A 50 9.36 -22.56 12.39
CA THR A 50 9.22 -21.09 12.45
C THR A 50 10.32 -20.46 11.61
N LEU A 51 9.94 -19.74 10.55
CA LEU A 51 10.87 -19.00 9.71
C LEU A 51 10.75 -17.50 9.96
N GLY A 52 11.89 -16.84 10.12
CA GLY A 52 11.99 -15.39 10.10
C GLY A 52 12.40 -14.89 8.72
N PHE A 53 11.81 -13.79 8.27
CA PHE A 53 12.26 -13.07 7.09
C PHE A 53 12.41 -11.57 7.35
N GLY A 54 13.32 -10.95 6.59
CA GLY A 54 13.44 -9.51 6.47
C GLY A 54 13.57 -9.12 5.01
N ARG A 55 12.86 -8.08 4.58
CA ARG A 55 12.90 -7.59 3.20
C ARG A 55 12.95 -6.08 3.13
N LEU A 56 13.86 -5.56 2.32
CA LEU A 56 13.91 -4.15 1.96
C LEU A 56 13.31 -3.97 0.56
N ARG A 57 12.36 -3.04 0.43
CA ARG A 57 11.82 -2.57 -0.85
C ARG A 57 12.24 -1.13 -1.08
N ALA A 58 12.66 -0.80 -2.29
CA ALA A 58 12.89 0.56 -2.74
C ALA A 58 12.32 0.73 -4.16
N GLY A 59 11.64 1.85 -4.43
CA GLY A 59 10.99 2.03 -5.72
C GLY A 59 10.33 3.37 -5.96
N VAL A 60 9.45 3.38 -6.96
CA VAL A 60 8.67 4.55 -7.39
C VAL A 60 7.28 4.47 -6.78
N LEU A 61 6.78 5.61 -6.36
CA LEU A 61 5.47 5.82 -5.77
C LEU A 61 4.69 6.82 -6.62
N HIS A 62 3.47 6.45 -6.98
CA HIS A 62 2.46 7.28 -7.60
C HIS A 62 1.25 7.44 -6.67
N ILE A 63 0.92 8.67 -6.32
CA ILE A 63 -0.19 9.02 -5.42
C ILE A 63 -1.29 9.66 -6.27
N THR A 64 -2.48 9.07 -6.21
CA THR A 64 -3.72 9.58 -6.82
C THR A 64 -4.88 9.23 -5.91
N GLU A 65 -5.37 10.20 -5.13
CA GLU A 65 -6.36 9.91 -4.09
C GLU A 65 -7.62 9.20 -4.65
N PRO A 66 -8.13 8.16 -3.96
CA PRO A 66 -7.74 7.67 -2.62
C PRO A 66 -6.59 6.64 -2.62
N TRP A 67 -5.91 6.45 -3.74
CA TRP A 67 -4.94 5.39 -3.95
C TRP A 67 -3.48 5.83 -3.84
N TYR A 68 -2.70 4.92 -3.30
CA TYR A 68 -1.25 4.93 -3.25
C TYR A 68 -0.79 3.70 -4.04
N LEU A 69 -0.09 3.90 -5.16
CA LEU A 69 0.42 2.82 -6.00
C LEU A 69 1.94 2.89 -5.99
N SER A 70 2.62 1.77 -5.76
CA SER A 70 4.07 1.75 -5.84
C SER A 70 4.59 0.47 -6.48
N ALA A 71 5.76 0.58 -7.10
CA ALA A 71 6.47 -0.54 -7.68
C ALA A 71 7.97 -0.37 -7.42
N GLY A 72 8.66 -1.44 -7.06
CA GLY A 72 10.06 -1.36 -6.67
C GLY A 72 10.78 -2.69 -6.71
N THR A 73 12.09 -2.60 -6.57
CA THR A 73 12.97 -3.75 -6.38
C THR A 73 13.00 -4.15 -4.92
N THR A 74 13.20 -5.44 -4.67
CA THR A 74 13.29 -6.01 -3.33
C THR A 74 14.56 -6.80 -3.15
N ILE A 75 15.11 -6.76 -1.94
CA ILE A 75 16.10 -7.72 -1.44
C ILE A 75 15.56 -8.35 -0.16
N GLU A 76 15.51 -9.67 -0.13
CA GLU A 76 14.95 -10.48 0.95
C GLU A 76 16.02 -11.38 1.55
N VAL A 77 16.03 -11.48 2.87
CA VAL A 77 16.90 -12.36 3.65
C VAL A 77 15.99 -13.23 4.52
N LEU A 78 16.13 -14.56 4.39
CA LEU A 78 15.50 -15.53 5.28
C LEU A 78 16.53 -16.10 6.24
N ALA A 79 16.09 -16.53 7.42
CA ALA A 79 16.97 -17.12 8.41
C ALA A 79 17.67 -18.41 7.92
N GLU A 80 17.01 -19.18 7.06
CA GLU A 80 17.44 -20.52 6.65
C GLU A 80 17.59 -20.68 5.13
N ALA A 81 17.38 -19.61 4.34
CA ALA A 81 17.42 -19.67 2.88
C ALA A 81 18.32 -18.57 2.28
N PRO A 82 18.79 -18.74 1.03
CA PRO A 82 19.59 -17.75 0.34
C PRO A 82 18.90 -16.39 0.22
N VAL A 83 19.72 -15.36 0.04
CA VAL A 83 19.22 -14.00 -0.29
C VAL A 83 18.44 -14.06 -1.60
N ALA A 84 17.28 -13.40 -1.66
CA ALA A 84 16.48 -13.30 -2.86
C ALA A 84 16.33 -11.86 -3.34
N PHE A 85 16.34 -11.67 -4.65
CA PHE A 85 16.10 -10.38 -5.31
C PHE A 85 14.79 -10.43 -6.08
N GLY A 86 14.05 -9.34 -6.12
CA GLY A 86 12.74 -9.36 -6.75
C GLY A 86 12.19 -8.01 -7.16
N LEU A 87 10.97 -8.07 -7.67
CA LEU A 87 10.13 -6.93 -7.99
C LEU A 87 8.82 -7.06 -7.20
N GLN A 88 8.35 -5.95 -6.66
CA GLN A 88 7.12 -5.90 -5.90
C GLN A 88 6.30 -4.68 -6.29
N ALA A 89 5.02 -4.88 -6.50
CA ALA A 89 4.03 -3.84 -6.65
C ALA A 89 3.10 -3.79 -5.42
N GLU A 90 2.57 -2.61 -5.15
CA GLU A 90 1.66 -2.35 -4.05
C GLU A 90 0.54 -1.41 -4.49
N ALA A 91 -0.66 -1.69 -4.02
CA ALA A 91 -1.78 -0.77 -4.00
C ALA A 91 -2.27 -0.60 -2.56
N MET A 92 -2.36 0.63 -2.08
CA MET A 92 -2.87 0.99 -0.76
C MET A 92 -3.99 2.02 -0.88
N HIS A 93 -5.07 1.82 -0.15
CA HIS A 93 -6.14 2.79 -0.04
C HIS A 93 -5.87 3.70 1.18
N LEU A 94 -5.59 4.97 0.93
CA LEU A 94 -5.06 5.92 1.92
C LEU A 94 -5.98 6.12 3.12
N TYR A 95 -7.30 6.16 2.91
CA TYR A 95 -8.24 6.44 4.00
C TYR A 95 -8.51 5.24 4.91
N SER A 96 -8.38 4.03 4.38
CA SER A 96 -8.57 2.82 5.19
C SER A 96 -7.24 2.35 5.77
N GLY A 97 -6.13 2.55 5.06
CA GLY A 97 -4.85 1.92 5.37
C GLY A 97 -4.78 0.47 4.90
N PHE A 98 -5.82 -0.03 4.21
CA PHE A 98 -5.78 -1.35 3.59
C PHE A 98 -4.79 -1.34 2.42
N TRP A 99 -3.98 -2.38 2.32
CA TRP A 99 -3.04 -2.54 1.21
C TRP A 99 -2.98 -3.98 0.71
N PHE A 100 -2.60 -4.09 -0.56
CA PHE A 100 -2.30 -5.34 -1.25
C PHE A 100 -0.94 -5.21 -1.92
N GLN A 101 -0.15 -6.26 -1.86
CA GLN A 101 1.15 -6.36 -2.50
C GLN A 101 1.25 -7.68 -3.27
N ALA A 102 1.94 -7.65 -4.40
CA ALA A 102 2.30 -8.84 -5.15
C ALA A 102 3.69 -8.66 -5.76
N GLY A 103 4.42 -9.76 -5.90
CA GLY A 103 5.77 -9.71 -6.43
C GLY A 103 6.29 -11.06 -6.91
N ALA A 104 7.38 -10.98 -7.64
CA ALA A 104 8.17 -12.12 -8.09
C ALA A 104 9.61 -11.93 -7.61
N MET A 105 10.27 -13.04 -7.31
CA MET A 105 11.63 -13.06 -6.80
C MET A 105 12.44 -14.20 -7.43
N LEU A 106 13.74 -14.07 -7.37
CA LEU A 106 14.73 -15.06 -7.76
C LEU A 106 15.80 -15.09 -6.68
N ASP A 107 16.12 -16.25 -6.15
CA ASP A 107 17.22 -16.38 -5.21
C ASP A 107 18.58 -16.57 -5.90
N LEU A 108 19.63 -16.66 -5.08
CA LEU A 108 21.00 -16.84 -5.56
C LEU A 108 21.24 -18.18 -6.29
N ASP A 109 20.38 -19.16 -6.06
CA ASP A 109 20.41 -20.47 -6.73
C ASP A 109 19.56 -20.48 -8.02
N ALA A 110 19.06 -19.30 -8.41
CA ALA A 110 18.19 -19.09 -9.57
C ALA A 110 16.83 -19.80 -9.49
N GLU A 111 16.35 -20.07 -8.27
CA GLU A 111 15.03 -20.63 -8.05
C GLU A 111 13.98 -19.52 -8.04
N PRO A 112 12.94 -19.61 -8.89
CA PRO A 112 11.92 -18.58 -8.98
C PRO A 112 10.92 -18.69 -7.82
N GLY A 113 10.49 -17.53 -7.35
CA GLY A 113 9.47 -17.40 -6.33
C GLY A 113 8.45 -16.31 -6.65
N ALA A 114 7.30 -16.40 -6.00
CA ALA A 114 6.25 -15.38 -6.05
C ALA A 114 5.70 -15.14 -4.66
N MET A 115 5.16 -13.94 -4.45
CA MET A 115 4.51 -13.58 -3.20
C MET A 115 3.25 -12.76 -3.44
N ALA A 116 2.30 -12.92 -2.54
CA ALA A 116 1.14 -12.07 -2.42
C ALA A 116 0.91 -11.75 -0.94
N ALA A 117 0.66 -10.49 -0.64
CA ALA A 117 0.38 -10.05 0.72
C ALA A 117 -0.81 -9.10 0.74
N LEU A 118 -1.54 -9.13 1.83
CA LEU A 118 -2.58 -8.16 2.14
C LEU A 118 -2.45 -7.74 3.59
N GLY A 119 -2.90 -6.55 3.90
CA GLY A 119 -2.78 -6.05 5.25
C GLY A 119 -3.50 -4.75 5.49
N TRP A 120 -3.36 -4.28 6.71
CA TRP A 120 -3.97 -3.07 7.20
C TRP A 120 -2.94 -2.29 8.01
N SER A 121 -2.71 -1.03 7.63
CA SER A 121 -1.70 -0.18 8.25
C SER A 121 -0.31 -0.85 8.20
N LEU A 122 0.29 -1.18 9.34
CA LEU A 122 1.62 -1.79 9.43
C LEU A 122 1.59 -3.33 9.44
N LEU A 123 0.44 -3.96 9.64
CA LEU A 123 0.35 -5.41 9.81
C LEU A 123 -0.24 -6.07 8.56
N GLY A 124 0.20 -7.28 8.25
CA GLY A 124 -0.34 -8.04 7.14
C GLY A 124 -0.08 -9.54 7.23
N LEU A 125 -0.63 -10.24 6.25
CA LEU A 125 -0.40 -11.65 5.99
C LEU A 125 0.19 -11.76 4.59
N GLU A 126 1.25 -12.55 4.47
CA GLU A 126 1.96 -12.79 3.22
C GLU A 126 2.00 -14.29 2.95
N VAL A 127 1.67 -14.68 1.72
CA VAL A 127 1.87 -16.03 1.20
C VAL A 127 3.00 -15.95 0.19
N GLN A 128 4.02 -16.77 0.38
CA GLN A 128 5.11 -16.94 -0.56
C GLN A 128 5.07 -18.35 -1.14
N GLY A 129 5.32 -18.47 -2.44
CA GLY A 129 5.53 -19.73 -3.13
C GLY A 129 6.91 -19.75 -3.78
N ARG A 130 7.73 -20.76 -3.50
CA ARG A 130 9.05 -20.93 -4.10
C ARG A 130 9.12 -22.26 -4.84
N ALA A 131 9.67 -22.24 -6.05
CA ALA A 131 9.92 -23.45 -6.82
C ALA A 131 11.32 -23.97 -6.48
N LEU A 132 11.39 -24.89 -5.53
CA LEU A 132 12.62 -25.63 -5.24
C LEU A 132 12.81 -26.68 -6.34
N THR A 133 14.06 -27.04 -6.60
CA THR A 133 14.44 -28.00 -7.65
C THR A 133 13.60 -29.30 -7.65
N ASP A 134 13.13 -29.76 -6.49
CA ASP A 134 12.33 -30.99 -6.34
C ASP A 134 10.95 -30.80 -5.67
N ALA A 135 10.56 -29.58 -5.29
CA ALA A 135 9.30 -29.35 -4.54
C ALA A 135 8.74 -27.93 -4.71
N HIS A 136 7.44 -27.77 -4.43
CA HIS A 136 6.82 -26.45 -4.28
C HIS A 136 6.64 -26.16 -2.79
N GLU A 137 7.36 -25.17 -2.28
CA GLU A 137 7.20 -24.71 -0.90
C GLU A 137 6.25 -23.52 -0.86
N VAL A 138 5.23 -23.62 -0.01
CA VAL A 138 4.30 -22.53 0.28
C VAL A 138 4.48 -22.13 1.74
N THR A 139 4.73 -20.85 1.95
CA THR A 139 5.02 -20.27 3.26
C THR A 139 3.99 -19.20 3.59
N LEU A 140 3.37 -19.31 4.76
CA LEU A 140 2.45 -18.32 5.29
C LEU A 140 3.16 -17.51 6.37
N ILE A 141 3.14 -16.19 6.24
CA ILE A 141 3.94 -15.28 7.07
C ILE A 141 3.06 -14.19 7.67
N ALA A 142 3.16 -14.02 8.99
CA ALA A 142 2.67 -12.82 9.66
C ALA A 142 3.69 -11.71 9.50
N LYS A 143 3.26 -10.59 8.94
CA LYS A 143 4.14 -9.55 8.42
C LYS A 143 3.94 -8.22 9.16
N LEU A 144 5.05 -7.58 9.48
CA LEU A 144 5.17 -6.21 9.94
C LEU A 144 5.87 -5.38 8.85
N ARG A 145 5.28 -4.24 8.50
CA ARG A 145 5.79 -3.29 7.52
C ARG A 145 6.16 -1.98 8.21
N VAL A 146 7.31 -1.44 7.85
CA VAL A 146 7.80 -0.14 8.33
C VAL A 146 8.09 0.78 7.12
N PRO A 147 7.24 1.79 6.87
CA PRO A 147 7.45 2.74 5.79
C PRO A 147 8.54 3.75 6.15
N LEU A 148 9.72 3.62 5.53
CA LEU A 148 10.91 4.40 5.88
C LEU A 148 10.82 5.87 5.47
N ARG A 149 10.08 6.17 4.39
CA ARG A 149 9.93 7.55 3.90
C ARG A 149 9.27 8.47 4.94
N ILE A 150 8.25 7.98 5.64
CA ILE A 150 7.54 8.78 6.65
C ILE A 150 8.48 9.10 7.82
N ILE A 151 9.30 8.13 8.22
CA ILE A 151 10.31 8.30 9.28
C ILE A 151 11.38 9.30 8.83
N TRP A 152 11.87 9.19 7.59
CA TRP A 152 12.87 10.12 7.07
C TRP A 152 12.38 11.57 7.05
N LEU A 153 11.15 11.82 6.57
CA LEU A 153 10.55 13.16 6.56
C LEU A 153 10.40 13.71 7.99
N ALA A 154 10.01 12.88 8.95
CA ALA A 154 9.87 13.31 10.34
C ALA A 154 11.20 13.63 11.05
N CYS A 155 12.32 13.05 10.61
CA CYS A 155 13.64 13.25 11.25
C CYS A 155 14.49 14.36 10.63
N CYS A 156 14.19 14.78 9.40
CA CYS A 156 15.06 15.67 8.62
C CYS A 156 14.37 16.95 8.11
N GLU A 157 13.13 17.21 8.52
CA GLU A 157 12.43 18.51 8.43
C GLU A 157 12.31 19.15 9.81
#